data_AF-A0A0Q9JFN7-F1
#
_entry.id   AF-A0A0Q9JFN7-F1
#
_cell.length_a   1.000
_cell.length_b   1.000
_cell.length_c   1.000
_cell.angle_alpha   90.00
_cell.angle_beta   90.00
_cell.angle_gamma   90.00
#
_symmetry.space_group_name_H-M   'P 1'
#
loop_
_entity.id
_entity.type
_entity.pdbx_description
1 polymer ?
#
loop_
_entity_poly.entity_id
_entity_poly.type
_entity_poly.pdbx_seq_one_letter_code
_entity_poly.pdbx_strand_id
1 'polypeptide(L)' 'MTMPLYTDVSPSVDSEIKRLCDELRLPQWAVIEQAIKTIQYDENGKPIGWTIPDPNSLELPIPAA' A
#
# COMPACT_ATOMS: atom_id res chain seq x y z
N MET A 1 -0.03 21.84 -0.26
CA MET A 1 -0.39 21.49 -1.65
C MET A 1 -0.52 19.97 -1.70
N THR A 2 -1.58 19.43 -2.29
CA THR A 2 -1.80 17.98 -2.46
C THR A 2 -1.61 17.59 -3.92
N MET A 3 -1.10 16.39 -4.17
CA MET A 3 -0.91 15.83 -5.52
C MET A 3 -1.79 14.58 -5.67
N PRO A 4 -2.45 14.38 -6.83
CA PRO A 4 -3.22 13.16 -7.06
C PRO A 4 -2.29 11.96 -7.27
N LEU A 5 -2.66 10.80 -6.73
CA LEU A 5 -2.01 9.52 -6.98
C LEU A 5 -2.95 8.64 -7.80
N TYR A 6 -2.51 8.22 -8.98
CA TYR A 6 -3.25 7.31 -9.85
C TYR A 6 -2.50 5.99 -9.94
N THR A 7 -3.18 4.88 -9.67
CA THR A 7 -2.61 3.54 -9.71
C THR A 7 -3.67 2.51 -10.09
N ASP A 8 -3.29 1.54 -10.91
CA ASP A 8 -4.12 0.39 -11.21
C ASP A 8 -3.87 -0.71 -10.16
N VAL A 9 -4.95 -1.24 -9.59
CA VAL A 9 -4.91 -2.33 -8.62
C VAL A 9 -5.88 -3.44 -9.04
N SER A 10 -5.65 -4.66 -8.53
CA SER A 10 -6.60 -5.75 -8.77
C SER A 10 -7.98 -5.44 -8.15
N PRO A 11 -9.09 -5.94 -8.73
CA PRO A 11 -10.43 -5.69 -8.21
C PRO A 11 -10.64 -6.16 -6.76
N SER A 12 -9.94 -7.23 -6.35
CA SER A 12 -9.99 -7.72 -4.97
C SER A 12 -9.33 -6.74 -3.99
N VAL A 13 -8.20 -6.15 -4.37
CA VAL A 13 -7.52 -5.12 -3.57
C VAL A 13 -8.37 -3.85 -3.47
N ASP A 14 -8.97 -3.37 -4.57
CA ASP A 14 -9.89 -2.22 -4.54
C ASP A 14 -11.08 -2.46 -3.61
N SER A 15 -11.68 -3.66 -3.68
CA SER A 15 -12.81 -4.05 -2.82
C SER A 15 -12.43 -4.05 -1.34
N GLU A 16 -11.25 -4.56 -1.00
CA GLU A 16 -10.77 -4.62 0.37
C GLU A 16 -10.44 -3.22 0.93
N ILE A 17 -9.85 -2.35 0.11
CA ILE A 17 -9.61 -0.95 0.49
C ILE A 17 -10.93 -0.24 0.80
N LYS A 18 -11.95 -0.40 -0.06
CA LYS A 18 -13.27 0.20 0.15
C LYS A 18 -13.91 -0.31 1.45
N ARG A 19 -13.89 -1.62 1.66
CA ARG A 19 -14.39 -2.26 2.90
C ARG A 19 -13.74 -1.65 4.15
N LEU A 20 -12.41 -1.54 4.17
CA LEU A 20 -11.66 -0.95 5.29
C LEU A 20 -11.99 0.53 5.49
N CYS A 21 -12.09 1.30 4.41
CA CYS A 21 -12.45 2.72 4.48
C CYS A 21 -13.85 2.93 5.06
N ASP A 22 -14.82 2.10 4.67
CA ASP A 22 -16.20 2.15 5.17
C ASP A 22 -16.29 1.76 6.64
N GLU A 23 -15.62 0.68 7.05
CA GLU A 23 -15.62 0.20 8.43
C GLU A 23 -14.95 1.18 9.40
N LEU A 24 -13.81 1.76 8.99
CA LEU A 24 -13.03 2.68 9.81
C LEU A 24 -13.47 4.14 9.66
N ARG A 25 -14.37 4.43 8.71
CA ARG A 25 -14.83 5.78 8.34
C ARG A 25 -13.66 6.70 7.99
N LEU A 26 -12.73 6.19 7.19
CA LEU A 26 -11.53 6.91 6.76
C LEU A 26 -11.58 7.15 5.25
N PRO A 27 -11.11 8.30 4.76
CA PRO A 27 -10.91 8.47 3.33
C PRO A 27 -9.72 7.64 2.87
N GLN A 28 -9.80 7.06 1.68
CA GLN A 28 -8.77 6.18 1.11
C GLN A 28 -7.37 6.82 1.08
N TRP A 29 -7.29 8.13 0.78
CA TRP A 29 -6.01 8.84 0.78
C TRP A 29 -5.33 8.83 2.15
N ALA A 30 -6.09 8.85 3.25
CA ALA A 30 -5.53 8.90 4.60
C ALA A 30 -4.87 7.56 4.98
N VAL A 31 -5.42 6.44 4.51
CA VAL A 31 -4.82 5.11 4.70
C VAL A 31 -3.45 5.07 4.03
N ILE A 32 -3.37 5.49 2.77
CA ILE A 32 -2.13 5.50 1.99
C ILE A 32 -1.12 6.48 2.59
N GLU A 33 -1.54 7.71 2.87
CA GLU A 33 -0.64 8.76 3.37
C GLU A 33 -0.10 8.43 4.77
N GLN A 34 -0.94 7.90 5.67
CA GLN A 34 -0.50 7.46 6.98
C GLN A 34 0.50 6.30 6.85
N ALA A 35 0.20 5.29 6.02
CA ALA A 35 1.08 4.14 5.81
C ALA A 35 2.48 4.58 5.36
N ILE A 36 2.58 5.52 4.42
CA ILE A 36 3.87 6.08 3.95
C ILE A 36 4.57 6.91 5.03
N LYS A 37 3.84 7.77 5.75
CA LYS A 37 4.41 8.65 6.77
C LYS A 37 4.96 7.91 7.99
N THR A 38 4.44 6.73 8.29
CA THR A 38 4.86 5.93 9.45
C THR A 38 5.78 4.77 9.10
N ILE A 39 6.28 4.68 7.86
CA ILE A 39 7.24 3.64 7.50
C ILE A 39 8.46 3.75 8.40
N GLN A 40 8.85 2.60 8.95
CA GLN A 40 10.16 2.41 9.58
C GLN A 40 11.09 1.76 8.55
N TYR A 41 12.33 2.24 8.51
CA TYR A 41 13.34 1.74 7.59
C TYR A 41 14.41 0.97 8.37
N ASP A 42 14.94 -0.09 7.75
CA ASP A 42 16.11 -0.79 8.26
C ASP A 42 17.41 -0.01 7.99
N GLU A 43 18.54 -0.56 8.43
CA GLU A 43 19.88 0.03 8.23
C GLU A 43 20.27 0.23 6.75
N ASN A 44 19.59 -0.46 5.83
CA ASN A 44 19.80 -0.38 4.38
C ASN A 44 18.78 0.54 3.69
N GLY A 45 17.92 1.22 4.46
CA GLY A 45 16.89 2.10 3.93
C GLY A 45 15.70 1.37 3.31
N LYS A 46 15.47 0.09 3.64
CA LYS A 46 14.30 -0.67 3.18
C LYS A 46 13.15 -0.60 4.20
N PRO A 47 11.89 -0.43 3.77
CA PRO A 47 10.74 -0.48 4.65
C PRO A 47 10.66 -1.82 5.40
N ILE A 48 10.66 -1.77 6.73
CA ILE A 48 10.56 -2.97 7.57
C ILE A 48 9.17 -3.59 7.43
N GLY A 49 9.12 -4.91 7.24
CA GLY A 49 7.88 -5.67 7.15
C GLY A 49 7.15 -5.57 5.80
N TRP A 50 7.70 -4.84 4.83
CA TRP A 50 7.12 -4.75 3.50
C TRP A 50 7.76 -5.77 2.56
N THR A 51 6.94 -6.45 1.77
CA THR A 51 7.41 -7.26 0.64
C THR A 51 7.54 -6.34 -0.57
N ILE A 52 8.76 -5.95 -0.90
CA ILE A 52 9.06 -5.04 -2.02
C ILE A 52 9.14 -5.86 -3.33
N PRO A 53 8.32 -5.56 -4.36
CA PRO A 53 8.41 -6.24 -5.66
C PRO A 53 9.77 -6.02 -6.33
N ASP A 54 10.26 -7.03 -7.04
CA ASP A 54 11.42 -6.86 -7.91
C ASP A 54 11.02 -5.98 -9.11
N PRO A 55 11.73 -4.86 -9.38
CA PRO A 55 11.42 -3.98 -10.50
C PRO A 55 11.47 -4.67 -11.88
N ASN A 56 12.11 -5.84 -11.99
CA ASN A 56 12.17 -6.63 -13.22
C ASN A 56 11.15 -7.77 -13.26
N SER A 57 10.34 -7.92 -12.22
CA SER A 57 9.26 -8.92 -12.16
C SER A 57 7.94 -8.29 -12.60
N LEU A 58 7.19 -9.01 -13.44
CA LEU A 58 5.79 -8.68 -13.75
C LEU A 58 4.82 -9.23 -12.70
N GLU A 59 5.31 -10.04 -11.76
CA GLU A 59 4.52 -10.66 -10.71
C GLU A 59 4.78 -9.99 -9.37
N LEU A 60 3.70 -9.66 -8.64
CA LEU A 60 3.79 -9.18 -7.28
C LEU A 60 4.16 -10.35 -6.35
N PRO A 61 5.12 -10.17 -5.42
CA PRO A 61 5.43 -11.18 -4.43
C PRO A 61 4.29 -11.23 -3.40
N ILE A 62 3.34 -12.15 -3.61
CA ILE A 62 2.24 -12.41 -2.67
C ILE A 62 2.75 -13.44 -1.65
N PRO A 63 2.85 -13.12 -0.35
CA PRO A 63 3.20 -14.11 0.67
C PRO A 63 2.20 -15.26 0.66
N ALA A 64 2.68 -16.51 0.69
CA ALA A 64 1.79 -17.65 0.89
C ALA A 64 1.11 -17.52 2.27
N ALA A 65 -0.22 -17.68 2.28
CA ALA A 65 -1.06 -17.63 3.47
C ALA A 65 -0.78 -18.78 4.44
#